data_AF-A0A164IEL3-F1
#
_entry.id   AF-A0A164IEL3-F1
#
_cell.length_a   1.000
_cell.length_b   1.000
_cell.length_c   1.000
_cell.angle_alpha   90.00
_cell.angle_beta   90.00
_cell.angle_gamma   90.00
#
_symmetry.space_group_name_H-M   'P 1'
#
loop_
_entity.id
_entity.type
_entity.pdbx_description
1 polymer ?
#
loop_
_entity_poly.entity_id
_entity_poly.type
_entity_poly.pdbx_seq_one_letter_code
_entity_poly.pdbx_strand_id
1 'polypeptide(L)'
;DVYGPGALLAQGLLPPQLVLRHPQYLQAVHGLKPAGEVWLHLLAFDLIKQPDGHWCVVAQRTQAPSGLGYLLENRLVIAPQFPEAFKAMAVQRLAGSFRSLLQGLMRLSP
;
A
#
# COMPACT_ATOMS: atom_id res chain seq x y z
N ASP A 1 -6.26 -10.96 -12.21
CA ASP A 1 -6.98 -10.85 -13.50
C ASP A 1 -6.03 -10.62 -14.66
N VAL A 2 -5.41 -9.44 -14.76
CA VAL A 2 -4.55 -9.03 -15.89
C VAL A 2 -3.41 -10.01 -16.22
N TYR A 3 -2.66 -10.49 -15.22
CA TYR A 3 -1.64 -11.54 -15.41
C TYR A 3 -2.21 -12.96 -15.43
N GLY A 4 -3.53 -13.13 -15.45
CA GLY A 4 -4.22 -14.42 -15.40
C GLY A 4 -5.33 -14.49 -16.45
N PRO A 5 -6.59 -14.83 -16.08
CA PRO A 5 -7.67 -15.05 -17.05
C PRO A 5 -8.02 -13.87 -17.96
N GLY A 6 -7.62 -12.63 -17.61
CA GLY A 6 -7.87 -11.44 -18.44
C GLY A 6 -9.35 -11.12 -18.63
N ALA A 7 -10.21 -11.44 -17.67
CA ALA A 7 -11.66 -11.27 -17.80
C ALA A 7 -12.04 -9.79 -17.98
N LEU A 8 -11.35 -8.87 -17.31
CA LEU A 8 -11.60 -7.43 -17.45
C LEU A 8 -11.26 -6.91 -18.86
N LEU A 9 -10.25 -7.49 -19.50
CA LEU A 9 -9.90 -7.18 -20.88
C LEU A 9 -10.92 -7.76 -21.86
N ALA A 10 -11.30 -9.03 -21.67
CA ALA A 10 -12.27 -9.73 -22.52
C ALA A 10 -13.66 -9.08 -22.48
N GLN A 11 -14.06 -8.56 -21.31
CA GLN A 11 -15.34 -7.87 -21.12
C GLN A 11 -15.31 -6.40 -21.55
N GLY A 12 -14.16 -5.87 -21.98
CA GLY A 12 -14.02 -4.46 -22.36
C GLY A 12 -14.08 -3.47 -21.19
N LEU A 13 -13.99 -3.95 -19.94
CA LEU A 13 -13.97 -3.10 -18.73
C LEU A 13 -12.61 -2.42 -18.52
N LEU A 14 -11.54 -2.99 -19.07
CA LEU A 14 -10.22 -2.39 -19.14
C LEU A 14 -9.74 -2.34 -20.60
N PRO A 15 -9.37 -1.17 -21.13
CA PRO A 15 -8.82 -1.07 -22.47
C PRO A 15 -7.52 -1.88 -22.61
N PRO A 16 -7.45 -2.89 -23.50
CA PRO A 16 -6.27 -3.76 -23.61
C PRO A 16 -4.98 -3.01 -23.94
N GLN A 17 -5.08 -1.92 -24.71
CA GLN A 17 -3.95 -1.10 -25.08
C GLN A 17 -3.30 -0.39 -23.87
N LEU A 18 -4.09 0.01 -22.87
CA LEU A 18 -3.56 0.64 -21.65
C LEU A 18 -2.81 -0.33 -20.76
N VAL A 19 -3.13 -1.62 -20.84
CA VAL A 19 -2.52 -2.66 -20.01
C VAL A 19 -1.37 -3.33 -20.74
N LEU A 20 -1.63 -3.93 -21.90
CA LEU A 20 -0.69 -4.80 -22.60
C LEU A 20 0.46 -4.04 -23.28
N ARG A 21 0.30 -2.74 -23.56
CA ARG A 21 1.38 -1.88 -24.08
C ARG A 21 2.06 -1.04 -22.99
N HIS A 22 1.66 -1.19 -21.73
CA HIS A 22 2.28 -0.45 -20.65
C HIS A 22 3.73 -0.91 -20.47
N PRO A 23 4.73 -0.02 -20.39
CA PRO A 23 6.14 -0.40 -20.26
C PRO A 23 6.45 -1.25 -19.01
N GLN A 24 5.63 -1.14 -17.97
CA GLN A 24 5.77 -1.93 -16.73
C GLN A 24 4.93 -3.22 -16.73
N TYR A 25 4.21 -3.53 -17.81
CA TYR A 25 3.55 -4.83 -17.95
C TYR A 25 4.59 -5.89 -18.31
N LEU A 26 4.71 -6.92 -17.48
CA LEU A 26 5.71 -7.98 -17.63
C LEU A 26 5.06 -9.23 -18.22
N GLN A 27 5.16 -9.41 -19.54
CA GLN A 27 4.57 -10.57 -20.21
C GLN A 27 5.06 -11.91 -19.64
N ALA A 28 6.32 -11.98 -19.20
CA ALA A 28 6.90 -13.18 -18.58
C ALA A 28 6.22 -13.60 -17.25
N VAL A 29 5.46 -12.70 -16.63
CA VAL A 29 4.75 -12.94 -15.37
C VAL A 29 3.32 -13.46 -15.62
N HIS A 30 2.88 -13.56 -16.87
CA HIS A 30 1.56 -14.10 -17.20
C HIS A 30 1.45 -15.59 -16.80
N GLY A 31 0.34 -15.95 -16.15
CA GLY A 31 0.10 -17.29 -15.62
C GLY A 31 0.83 -17.60 -14.31
N LEU A 32 1.73 -16.72 -13.85
CA LEU A 32 2.41 -16.88 -12.58
C LEU A 32 1.42 -16.70 -11.42
N LYS A 33 1.50 -17.60 -10.43
CA LYS A 33 0.79 -17.47 -9.17
C LYS A 33 1.79 -17.08 -8.08
N PRO A 34 1.68 -15.89 -7.46
CA PRO A 34 2.57 -15.50 -6.39
C PRO A 34 2.32 -16.34 -5.14
N ALA A 35 3.30 -16.37 -4.24
CA ALA A 35 3.17 -17.06 -2.94
C ALA A 35 1.94 -16.53 -2.18
N GLY A 36 1.10 -17.44 -1.69
CA GLY A 36 -0.15 -17.12 -1.01
C GLY A 36 -1.18 -16.39 -1.89
N GLU A 37 -1.00 -16.38 -3.22
CA GLU A 37 -1.83 -15.63 -4.18
C GLU A 37 -1.89 -14.11 -3.90
N VAL A 38 -0.91 -13.57 -3.17
CA VAL A 38 -0.80 -12.16 -2.83
C VAL A 38 0.13 -11.43 -3.82
N TRP A 39 -0.43 -10.50 -4.59
CA TRP A 39 0.35 -9.65 -5.52
C TRP A 39 0.88 -8.36 -4.90
N LEU A 40 0.10 -7.77 -3.98
CA LEU A 40 0.42 -6.50 -3.33
C LEU A 40 0.59 -6.75 -1.84
N HIS A 41 1.84 -6.85 -1.38
CA HIS A 41 2.16 -7.04 0.04
C HIS A 41 2.03 -5.73 0.83
N LEU A 42 2.28 -4.60 0.18
CA LEU A 42 2.17 -3.26 0.75
C LEU A 42 1.57 -2.31 -0.29
N LEU A 43 0.58 -1.55 0.14
CA LEU A 43 -0.12 -0.57 -0.68
C LEU A 43 -0.26 0.71 0.15
N ALA A 44 0.09 1.85 -0.44
CA ALA A 44 -0.12 3.14 0.18
C ALA A 44 -1.08 4.00 -0.66
N PHE A 45 -1.85 4.81 0.03
CA PHE A 45 -2.76 5.79 -0.56
C PHE A 45 -2.42 7.17 -0.01
N ASP A 46 -2.32 8.13 -0.91
CA ASP A 46 -2.17 9.54 -0.55
C ASP A 46 -3.60 10.11 -0.44
N LEU A 47 -3.93 10.64 0.73
CA LEU A 47 -5.27 11.12 1.08
C LEU A 47 -5.25 12.63 1.29
N ILE A 48 -6.29 13.30 0.81
CA ILE A 48 -6.56 14.70 1.15
C ILE A 48 -7.95 14.82 1.81
N LYS A 49 -8.07 15.77 2.73
CA LYS A 49 -9.38 16.18 3.27
C LYS A 49 -9.80 17.46 2.56
N GLN A 50 -10.93 17.40 1.86
CA GLN A 50 -11.53 18.52 1.15
C GLN A 50 -12.14 19.54 2.13
N PRO A 51 -12.37 20.80 1.69
CA PRO A 51 -12.96 21.84 2.54
C PRO A 51 -14.35 21.50 3.10
N ASP A 52 -15.12 20.68 2.38
CA ASP A 52 -16.43 20.15 2.80
C ASP A 52 -16.33 19.01 3.83
N GLY A 53 -15.10 18.59 4.18
CA GLY A 53 -14.82 17.56 5.16
C GLY A 53 -14.69 16.15 4.60
N HIS A 54 -14.92 15.94 3.30
CA HIS A 54 -14.79 14.62 2.67
C HIS A 54 -13.34 14.24 2.43
N TRP A 55 -13.03 12.95 2.50
CA TRP A 55 -11.71 12.41 2.19
C TRP A 55 -11.67 11.90 0.75
N CYS A 56 -10.57 12.20 0.05
CA CYS A 56 -10.35 11.72 -1.31
C CYS A 56 -8.97 11.07 -1.44
N VAL A 57 -8.91 9.97 -2.19
CA VAL A 57 -7.66 9.38 -2.64
C VAL A 57 -7.15 10.18 -3.84
N VAL A 58 -5.95 10.72 -3.75
CA VAL A 58 -5.33 11.49 -4.84
C VAL A 58 -4.21 10.74 -5.55
N ALA A 59 -3.60 9.78 -4.86
CA ALA A 59 -2.62 8.89 -5.46
C ALA A 59 -2.58 7.54 -4.72
N GLN A 60 -2.00 6.55 -5.37
CA GLN A 60 -1.71 5.24 -4.81
C GLN A 60 -0.30 4.79 -5.19
N ARG A 61 0.30 3.95 -4.35
CA ARG A 61 1.64 3.40 -4.55
C ARG A 61 1.61 1.89 -4.34
N THR A 62 1.73 1.16 -5.45
CA THR A 62 1.62 -0.31 -5.52
C THR A 62 2.97 -1.02 -5.66
N GLN A 63 4.06 -0.26 -5.87
CA GLN A 63 5.41 -0.80 -6.02
C GLN A 63 6.14 -0.77 -4.68
N ALA A 64 6.99 0.23 -4.48
CA ALA A 64 7.75 0.44 -3.24
C ALA A 64 7.26 1.71 -2.53
N PRO A 65 6.15 1.66 -1.78
CA PRO A 65 5.71 2.80 -1.00
C PRO A 65 6.74 3.10 0.11
N SER A 66 7.28 4.31 0.09
CA SER A 66 8.14 4.84 1.14
C SER A 66 7.33 5.56 2.21
N GLY A 67 7.94 5.90 3.34
CA GLY A 67 7.31 6.73 4.38
C GLY A 67 7.20 6.07 5.76
N LEU A 68 7.19 4.74 5.85
CA LEU A 68 7.12 4.04 7.14
C LEU A 68 8.32 4.40 8.05
N GLY A 69 9.52 4.52 7.48
CA GLY A 69 10.71 4.99 8.22
C GLY A 69 10.53 6.40 8.77
N TYR A 70 10.10 7.35 7.94
CA TYR A 70 9.81 8.73 8.36
C TYR A 70 8.73 8.80 9.44
N LEU A 71 7.67 7.98 9.35
CA LEU A 71 6.64 7.89 10.38
C LEU A 71 7.23 7.48 11.73
N LEU A 72 8.11 6.48 11.74
CA LEU A 72 8.77 6.00 12.95
C LEU A 72 9.74 7.05 13.51
N GLU A 73 10.58 7.63 12.65
CA GLU A 73 11.54 8.67 13.04
C GLU A 73 10.84 9.89 13.62
N ASN A 74 9.85 10.44 12.92
CA ASN A 74 9.05 11.56 13.39
C ASN A 74 8.41 11.25 14.75
N ARG A 75 7.93 10.01 14.94
CA ARG A 75 7.36 9.61 16.23
C ARG A 75 8.39 9.59 17.35
N LEU A 76 9.58 9.04 17.10
CA LEU A 76 10.64 8.92 18.09
C LEU A 76 11.21 10.30 18.47
N VAL A 77 11.28 11.24 17.52
CA VAL A 77 11.80 12.59 17.76
C VAL A 77 10.75 13.48 18.45
N ILE A 78 9.49 13.45 18.00
CA ILE A 78 8.47 14.41 18.44
C ILE A 78 7.82 13.98 19.77
N ALA A 79 7.53 12.69 19.96
CA ALA A 79 6.75 12.24 21.13
C ALA A 79 7.40 12.61 22.49
N PRO A 80 8.73 12.49 22.67
CA PRO A 80 9.37 12.88 23.93
C PRO A 80 9.32 14.39 24.21
N GLN A 81 9.20 15.22 23.16
CA GLN A 81 9.14 16.69 23.29
C GLN A 81 7.76 17.18 23.73
N PHE A 82 6.70 16.41 23.47
CA PHE A 82 5.31 16.80 23.77
C PHE A 82 4.51 15.69 24.49
N PRO A 83 4.97 15.19 25.63
CA PRO A 83 4.38 14.01 26.28
C PRO A 83 2.91 14.21 26.68
N GLU A 84 2.55 15.37 27.23
CA GLU A 84 1.17 15.66 27.65
C GLU A 84 0.21 15.79 26.46
N ALA A 85 0.64 16.41 25.35
CA ALA A 85 -0.16 16.51 24.14
C ALA A 85 -0.44 15.12 23.53
N PHE A 86 0.58 14.26 23.48
CA PHE A 86 0.43 12.89 22.98
C PHE A 86 -0.52 12.06 23.86
N LYS A 87 -0.49 12.27 25.17
CA LYS A 87 -1.42 11.64 26.12
C LYS A 87 -2.85 12.14 25.91
N ALA A 88 -3.03 13.46 25.80
CA ALA A 88 -4.34 14.09 25.59
C ALA A 88 -4.98 13.69 24.26
N MET A 89 -4.19 13.57 23.18
CA MET A 89 -4.66 13.15 21.86
C MET A 89 -4.82 11.63 21.70
N ALA A 90 -4.55 10.85 22.74
CA ALA A 90 -4.61 9.38 22.72
C ALA A 90 -3.85 8.76 21.54
N VAL A 91 -2.66 9.28 21.25
CA VAL A 91 -1.93 8.90 20.03
C VAL A 91 -1.50 7.43 20.09
N GLN A 92 -1.88 6.64 19.08
CA GLN A 92 -1.58 5.21 19.04
C GLN A 92 -0.09 4.90 18.90
N ARG A 93 0.33 3.77 19.49
CA ARG A 93 1.70 3.25 19.37
C ARG A 93 1.90 2.55 18.04
N LEU A 94 3.02 2.83 17.38
CA LEU A 94 3.33 2.27 16.06
C LEU A 94 3.84 0.82 16.08
N ALA A 95 4.41 0.38 17.21
CA ALA A 95 5.09 -0.92 17.30
C ALA A 95 4.20 -2.12 16.91
N GLY A 96 2.90 -2.05 17.20
CA GLY A 96 1.94 -3.09 16.81
C GLY A 96 1.82 -3.22 15.29
N SER A 97 1.62 -2.11 14.59
CA SER A 97 1.48 -2.08 13.13
C SER A 97 2.72 -2.60 12.41
N PHE A 98 3.92 -2.22 12.86
CA PHE A 98 5.18 -2.73 12.29
C PHE A 98 5.37 -4.23 12.54
N ARG A 99 4.98 -4.72 13.73
CA ARG A 99 5.01 -6.14 14.04
C ARG A 99 4.06 -6.93 13.14
N SER A 100 2.84 -6.43 12.93
CA SER A 100 1.87 -7.06 12.03
C SER A 100 2.35 -7.09 10.58
N LEU A 101 2.98 -6.00 10.11
CA LEU A 101 3.60 -5.95 8.79
C LEU A 101 4.69 -7.02 8.64
N LEU A 102 5.65 -7.07 9.58
CA LEU A 102 6.73 -8.06 9.56
C LEU A 102 6.19 -9.49 9.59
N GLN A 103 5.24 -9.78 10.47
CA GLN A 103 4.59 -11.10 10.54
C GLN A 103 3.87 -11.45 9.23
N GLY A 104 3.23 -10.47 8.58
CA GLY A 104 2.61 -10.65 7.27
C GLY A 104 3.61 -11.06 6.20
N LEU A 105 4.76 -10.40 6.14
CA LEU A 105 5.84 -10.73 5.21
C LEU A 105 6.44 -12.11 5.52
N MET A 106 6.70 -12.41 6.79
CA MET A 106 7.24 -13.72 7.21
C MET A 106 6.34 -14.88 6.84
N ARG A 107 5.01 -14.72 6.93
CA ARG A 107 4.05 -15.76 6.52
C ARG A 107 4.10 -16.10 5.03
N LEU A 108 4.62 -15.18 4.20
CA LEU A 108 4.72 -15.34 2.76
C LEU A 108 6.15 -15.72 2.32
N SER A 109 7.08 -15.84 3.27
CA SER A 109 8.43 -16.34 3.01
C SER A 109 8.38 -17.87 2.80
N PRO A 110 9.09 -18.41 1.79
CA PRO A 110 9.28 -19.85 1.63
C PRO A 110 10.10 -20.45 2.78
#